data_AF-V4Q9T1-F1
#
_entry.id   AF-V4Q9T1-F1
#
_cell.length_a   1.000
_cell.length_b   1.000
_cell.length_c   1.000
_cell.angle_alpha   90.00
_cell.angle_beta   90.00
_cell.angle_gamma   90.00
#
_symmetry.space_group_name_H-M   'P 1'
#
loop_
_entity.id
_entity.type
_entity.pdbx_description
1 polymer ?
#
loop_
_entity_poly.entity_id
_entity_poly.type
_entity_poly.pdbx_seq_one_letter_code
_entity_poly.pdbx_strand_id
1 'polypeptide(L)'
;MSEWKITGDRLFDVSSFAENQDLDFYLALKEAYPEEDFLRYRMDVFAYMPLQDEFKLHGLDIKDLVGCFDLDENCIDRLCIALLKSISEYKRLQKGGETHIISRNKVIPFALIDYIIELILRATEWHNIGIVNTSFNILIRERLSGKDSPYRQAAEKKHKKHTAIVIAEQLIDYGKKPTFREISKIMGVQPSTVMRWFPDNEFETELKTWMATRSIRDGTWKRNMEIIAESEKRTKPST
;
A
#
# COMPACT_ATOMS: atom_id res chain seq x y z
N MET A 1 -6.36 8.57 41.54
CA MET A 1 -6.00 7.36 42.31
C MET A 1 -6.58 6.18 41.56
N SER A 2 -5.80 5.61 40.65
CA SER A 2 -6.17 4.43 39.86
C SER A 2 -6.06 3.19 40.75
N GLU A 3 -7.14 2.43 40.84
CA GLU A 3 -7.16 1.13 41.52
C GLU A 3 -6.35 0.12 40.71
N TRP A 4 -5.33 -0.45 41.36
CA TRP A 4 -4.48 -1.50 40.81
C TRP A 4 -5.20 -2.84 40.96
N LYS A 5 -5.58 -3.48 39.85
CA LYS A 5 -6.02 -4.88 39.89
C LYS A 5 -4.80 -5.79 39.88
N ILE A 6 -4.41 -6.22 41.07
CA ILE A 6 -3.43 -7.29 41.27
C ILE A 6 -4.12 -8.62 40.98
N THR A 7 -3.77 -9.26 39.86
CA THR A 7 -4.10 -10.67 39.62
C THR A 7 -2.92 -11.36 38.95
N GLY A 8 -2.21 -12.22 39.70
CA GLY A 8 -1.15 -13.11 39.20
C GLY A 8 0.28 -12.57 39.41
N ASP A 9 1.24 -13.48 39.61
CA ASP A 9 2.65 -13.24 40.03
C ASP A 9 3.53 -12.43 39.05
N ARG A 10 2.94 -11.69 38.12
CA ARG A 10 3.64 -10.74 37.25
C ARG A 10 3.00 -9.36 37.38
N LEU A 11 3.61 -8.53 38.22
CA LEU A 11 3.38 -7.08 38.24
C LEU A 11 3.87 -6.51 36.91
N PHE A 12 2.99 -6.37 35.93
CA PHE A 12 3.25 -5.52 34.78
C PHE A 12 2.98 -4.08 35.22
N ASP A 13 4.04 -3.38 35.61
CA ASP A 13 3.96 -1.96 35.85
C ASP A 13 3.70 -1.25 34.52
N VAL A 14 2.51 -0.67 34.33
CA VAL A 14 2.18 0.15 33.14
C VAL A 14 3.18 1.29 32.97
N SER A 15 3.80 1.75 34.07
CA SER A 15 4.90 2.72 34.06
C SER A 15 6.17 2.15 33.42
N SER A 16 6.43 0.84 33.55
CA SER A 16 7.59 0.17 32.94
C SER A 16 7.44 -0.05 31.43
N PHE A 17 6.21 -0.19 30.90
CA PHE A 17 5.98 -0.13 29.45
C PHE A 17 6.31 1.26 28.88
N ALA A 18 5.99 2.31 29.64
CA ALA A 18 6.27 3.68 29.22
C ALA A 18 7.77 3.98 29.10
N GLU A 19 8.62 3.18 29.75
CA GLU A 19 10.07 3.26 29.69
C GLU A 19 10.68 2.23 28.72
N ASN A 20 9.94 1.17 28.39
CA ASN A 20 10.36 0.09 27.50
C ASN A 20 9.22 -0.33 26.57
N GLN A 21 9.08 0.40 25.44
CA GLN A 21 8.11 0.13 24.37
C GLN A 21 8.52 -1.06 23.50
N ASP A 22 8.87 -2.15 24.15
CA ASP A 22 9.26 -3.40 23.51
C ASP A 22 8.01 -4.16 23.01
N LEU A 23 8.15 -4.78 21.83
CA LEU A 23 7.07 -5.51 21.19
C LEU A 23 6.61 -6.70 22.03
N ASP A 24 7.54 -7.47 22.62
CA ASP A 24 7.20 -8.66 23.40
C ASP A 24 6.44 -8.25 24.67
N PHE A 25 6.80 -7.11 25.27
CA PHE A 25 6.06 -6.55 26.39
C PHE A 25 4.65 -6.10 26.00
N TYR A 26 4.49 -5.39 24.88
CA TYR A 26 3.17 -4.99 24.38
C TYR A 26 2.27 -6.20 24.12
N LEU A 27 2.80 -7.26 23.51
CA LEU A 27 2.07 -8.51 23.26
C LEU A 27 1.65 -9.18 24.57
N ALA A 28 2.55 -9.29 25.54
CA ALA A 28 2.24 -9.85 26.86
C ALA A 28 1.12 -9.07 27.58
N LEU A 29 1.13 -7.73 27.48
CA LEU A 29 0.05 -6.89 28.01
C LEU A 29 -1.28 -7.16 27.31
N LYS A 30 -1.29 -7.23 25.97
CA LYS A 30 -2.52 -7.47 25.20
C LYS A 30 -3.09 -8.87 25.38
N GLU A 31 -2.25 -9.88 25.62
CA GLU A 31 -2.72 -11.21 26.00
C GLU A 31 -3.38 -11.23 27.37
N ALA A 32 -2.78 -10.53 28.35
CA ALA A 32 -3.30 -10.46 29.71
C ALA A 32 -4.56 -9.56 29.82
N TYR A 33 -4.63 -8.52 29.00
CA TYR A 33 -5.68 -7.49 29.05
C TYR A 33 -6.12 -7.07 27.63
N PRO A 34 -6.91 -7.89 26.92
CA PRO A 34 -7.25 -7.64 25.51
C PRO A 34 -7.98 -6.31 25.24
N GLU A 35 -8.86 -5.92 26.17
CA GLU A 35 -9.74 -4.75 26.05
C GLU A 35 -9.07 -3.43 26.45
N GLU A 36 -7.87 -3.47 27.04
CA GLU A 36 -7.20 -2.27 27.58
C GLU A 36 -6.34 -1.58 26.51
N ASP A 37 -6.50 -0.27 26.36
CA ASP A 37 -5.71 0.54 25.41
C ASP A 37 -4.51 1.20 26.10
N PHE A 38 -3.39 0.48 26.10
CA PHE A 38 -2.16 0.90 26.78
C PHE A 38 -1.36 1.98 26.02
N LEU A 39 -1.71 2.30 24.78
CA LEU A 39 -0.99 3.28 23.95
C LEU A 39 -1.33 4.73 24.31
N ARG A 40 -2.46 4.97 24.98
CA ARG A 40 -2.95 6.32 25.34
C ARG A 40 -2.08 7.07 26.36
N TYR A 41 -1.09 6.42 26.96
CA TYR A 41 -0.49 6.93 28.20
C TYR A 41 0.67 7.90 28.05
N ARG A 42 1.27 8.13 26.87
CA ARG A 42 2.24 9.23 26.71
C ARG A 42 2.40 9.70 25.26
N MET A 43 1.92 10.91 25.00
CA MET A 43 2.61 11.79 24.06
C MET A 43 3.50 12.73 24.87
N ASP A 44 4.81 12.66 24.68
CA ASP A 44 5.69 13.71 25.20
C ASP A 44 5.53 14.93 24.30
N VAL A 45 4.72 15.88 24.74
CA VAL A 45 4.48 17.14 24.04
C VAL A 45 5.77 17.92 23.79
N PHE A 46 6.90 17.57 24.43
CA PHE A 46 8.20 18.20 24.20
C PHE A 46 9.15 17.35 23.34
N ALA A 47 8.73 16.20 22.84
CA ALA A 47 9.53 15.34 21.96
C ALA A 47 10.03 16.05 20.69
N TYR A 48 9.36 17.14 20.28
CA TYR A 48 9.77 17.96 19.14
C TYR A 48 10.92 18.92 19.44
N MET A 49 11.22 19.24 20.71
CA MET A 49 12.21 20.27 21.06
C MET A 49 13.61 19.99 20.49
N PRO A 50 14.14 18.76 20.53
CA PRO A 50 15.45 18.45 19.93
C PRO A 50 15.46 18.57 18.40
N LEU A 51 14.30 18.59 17.74
CA LEU A 51 14.19 18.63 16.28
C LEU A 51 14.29 20.05 15.70
N GLN A 52 14.31 21.11 16.52
CA GLN A 52 14.25 22.49 16.03
C GLN A 52 15.37 22.82 15.04
N ASP A 53 16.61 22.47 15.37
CA ASP A 53 17.76 22.74 14.50
C ASP A 53 17.73 21.90 13.23
N GLU A 54 17.30 20.65 13.33
CA GLU A 54 17.16 19.74 12.19
C GLU A 54 16.04 20.20 11.24
N PHE A 55 14.90 20.66 11.77
CA PHE A 55 13.81 21.25 10.98
C PHE A 55 14.29 22.48 10.22
N LYS A 56 15.01 23.37 10.91
CA LYS A 56 15.58 24.57 10.30
C LYS A 56 16.58 24.24 9.21
N LEU A 57 17.43 23.23 9.41
CA LEU A 57 18.41 22.75 8.43
C LEU A 57 17.73 22.35 7.11
N HIS A 58 16.56 21.69 7.19
CA HIS A 58 15.81 21.21 6.02
C HIS A 58 14.72 22.15 5.52
N GLY A 59 14.63 23.37 6.08
CA GLY A 59 13.62 24.36 5.70
C GLY A 59 12.18 23.98 6.06
N LEU A 60 12.01 23.18 7.11
CA LEU A 60 10.71 22.85 7.70
C LEU A 60 10.34 23.86 8.79
N ASP A 61 9.05 24.17 8.92
CA ASP A 61 8.56 24.97 10.05
C ASP A 61 8.20 24.04 11.22
N ILE A 62 8.83 24.25 12.37
CA ILE A 62 8.52 23.48 13.58
C ILE A 62 7.07 23.68 14.03
N LYS A 63 6.44 24.82 13.68
CA LYS A 63 5.02 25.07 13.96
C LYS A 63 4.11 24.08 13.24
N ASP A 64 4.49 23.62 12.05
CA ASP A 64 3.74 22.59 11.35
C ASP A 64 3.80 21.26 12.13
N LEU A 65 4.95 20.90 12.70
CA LEU A 65 5.03 19.71 13.56
C LEU A 65 4.23 19.89 14.85
N VAL A 66 4.31 21.06 15.50
CA VAL A 66 3.51 21.34 16.71
C VAL A 66 2.02 21.25 16.40
N GLY A 67 1.56 21.80 15.28
CA GLY A 67 0.17 21.70 14.85
C GLY A 67 -0.28 20.27 14.54
N CYS A 68 0.63 19.37 14.19
CA CYS A 68 0.31 17.95 14.01
C CYS A 68 -0.11 17.29 15.34
N PHE A 69 0.38 17.75 16.50
CA PHE A 69 -0.04 17.22 17.80
C PHE A 69 -1.49 17.52 18.15
N ASP A 70 -2.04 18.61 17.61
CA ASP A 70 -3.45 18.98 17.71
C ASP A 70 -4.28 18.47 16.51
N LEU A 71 -3.66 17.67 15.63
CA LEU A 71 -4.24 17.17 14.39
C LEU A 71 -4.77 18.27 13.45
N ASP A 72 -4.09 19.42 13.40
CA ASP A 72 -4.40 20.45 12.42
C ASP A 72 -4.12 19.94 11.01
N GLU A 73 -5.18 19.79 10.21
CA GLU A 73 -5.10 19.21 8.87
C GLU A 73 -4.16 19.99 7.94
N ASN A 74 -4.08 21.31 8.07
CA ASN A 74 -3.25 22.14 7.21
C ASN A 74 -1.76 22.00 7.58
N CYS A 75 -1.46 21.91 8.88
CA CYS A 75 -0.12 21.64 9.38
C CYS A 75 0.35 20.25 8.93
N ILE A 76 -0.50 19.22 9.09
CA ILE A 76 -0.22 17.87 8.61
C ILE A 76 0.01 17.87 7.10
N ASP A 77 -0.85 18.52 6.32
CA ASP A 77 -0.74 18.55 4.85
C ASP A 77 0.54 19.24 4.38
N ARG A 78 0.85 20.44 4.91
CA ARG A 78 2.08 21.18 4.59
C ARG A 78 3.33 20.35 4.90
N LEU A 79 3.39 19.76 6.10
CA LEU A 79 4.51 18.93 6.52
C LEU A 79 4.64 17.71 5.60
N CYS A 80 3.55 16.96 5.38
CA CYS A 80 3.56 15.78 4.51
C CYS A 80 4.00 16.11 3.08
N ILE A 81 3.54 17.22 2.50
CA ILE A 81 3.95 17.66 1.17
C ILE A 81 5.45 17.97 1.13
N ALA A 82 6.01 18.61 2.16
CA ALA A 82 7.44 18.87 2.24
C ALA A 82 8.25 17.57 2.30
N LEU A 83 7.82 16.60 3.12
CA LEU A 83 8.46 15.28 3.23
C LEU A 83 8.37 14.49 1.91
N LEU A 84 7.22 14.49 1.23
CA LEU A 84 7.03 13.84 -0.08
C LEU A 84 7.91 14.46 -1.17
N LYS A 85 8.04 15.79 -1.20
CA LYS A 85 8.97 16.48 -2.12
C LYS A 85 10.41 16.05 -1.86
N SER A 86 10.81 15.94 -0.60
CA SER A 86 12.14 15.46 -0.20
C SER A 86 12.39 14.02 -0.67
N ILE A 87 11.42 13.10 -0.48
CA ILE A 87 11.52 11.71 -0.98
C ILE A 87 11.63 11.67 -2.51
N SER A 88 10.82 12.46 -3.21
CA SER A 88 10.87 12.54 -4.68
C SER A 88 12.26 13.00 -5.17
N GLU A 89 12.81 14.03 -4.54
CA GLU A 89 14.13 14.55 -4.86
C GLU A 89 15.24 13.53 -4.54
N TYR A 90 15.17 12.84 -3.41
CA TYR A 90 16.05 11.71 -3.10
C TYR A 90 16.07 10.68 -4.23
N LYS A 91 14.88 10.22 -4.67
CA LYS A 91 14.74 9.22 -5.74
C LYS A 91 15.28 9.72 -7.06
N ARG A 92 15.15 11.02 -7.35
CA ARG A 92 15.71 11.66 -8.55
C ARG A 92 17.23 11.64 -8.52
N LEU A 93 17.85 12.10 -7.42
CA LEU A 93 19.30 12.15 -7.23
C LEU A 93 19.92 10.74 -7.27
N GLN A 94 19.28 9.77 -6.62
CA GLN A 94 19.72 8.37 -6.62
C GLN A 94 19.77 7.79 -8.03
N LYS A 95 18.74 8.05 -8.86
CA LYS A 95 18.70 7.61 -10.27
C LYS A 95 19.76 8.29 -11.15
N GLY A 96 20.13 9.53 -10.81
CA GLY A 96 21.20 10.26 -11.50
C GLY A 96 22.62 9.84 -11.10
N GLY A 97 22.77 8.95 -10.13
CA GLY A 97 24.09 8.56 -9.59
C GLY A 97 24.73 9.62 -8.69
N GLU A 98 23.98 10.66 -8.30
CA GLU A 98 24.46 11.80 -7.51
C GLU A 98 24.39 11.51 -5.99
N THR A 99 24.89 10.34 -5.58
CA THR A 99 24.86 9.90 -4.17
C THR A 99 25.69 10.79 -3.24
N HIS A 100 26.69 11.49 -3.76
CA HIS A 100 27.51 12.46 -3.03
C HIS A 100 26.78 13.77 -2.66
N ILE A 101 25.60 14.02 -3.24
CA ILE A 101 24.75 15.19 -2.90
C ILE A 101 23.81 14.85 -1.73
N ILE A 102 23.41 13.58 -1.62
CA ILE A 102 22.63 13.05 -0.50
C ILE A 102 23.41 13.19 0.81
N SER A 103 24.74 12.98 0.78
CA SER A 103 25.61 13.10 1.96
C SER A 103 25.85 14.53 2.45
N ARG A 104 25.36 15.57 1.74
CA ARG A 104 25.50 16.98 2.13
C ARG A 104 24.24 17.58 2.76
N ASN A 105 23.38 16.75 3.37
CA ASN A 105 22.14 17.16 4.03
C ASN A 105 21.20 18.00 3.16
N LYS A 106 21.21 17.82 1.83
CA LYS A 106 20.28 18.54 0.93
C LYS A 106 18.88 17.93 0.89
N VAL A 107 18.70 16.78 1.51
CA VAL A 107 17.46 16.00 1.51
C VAL A 107 17.23 15.52 2.93
N ILE A 108 15.97 15.51 3.34
CA ILE A 108 15.55 15.07 4.67
C ILE A 108 15.90 13.57 4.82
N PRO A 109 16.68 13.18 5.84
CA PRO A 109 16.99 11.78 6.09
C PRO A 109 15.72 10.95 6.32
N PHE A 110 15.65 9.74 5.75
CA PHE A 110 14.48 8.87 5.94
C PHE A 110 14.20 8.55 7.42
N ALA A 111 15.24 8.48 8.27
CA ALA A 111 15.05 8.31 9.72
C ALA A 111 14.26 9.47 10.35
N LEU A 112 14.50 10.72 9.91
CA LEU A 112 13.72 11.87 10.39
C LEU A 112 12.28 11.81 9.87
N ILE A 113 12.09 11.41 8.61
CA ILE A 113 10.74 11.21 8.04
C ILE A 113 9.98 10.16 8.84
N ASP A 114 10.61 9.01 9.13
CA ASP A 114 9.99 7.92 9.89
C ASP A 114 9.62 8.37 11.31
N TYR A 115 10.50 9.14 11.96
CA TYR A 115 10.22 9.72 13.27
C TYR A 115 9.05 10.71 13.23
N ILE A 116 8.96 11.58 12.22
CA ILE A 116 7.81 12.50 12.07
C ILE A 116 6.51 11.72 11.82
N ILE A 117 6.55 10.66 11.01
CA ILE A 117 5.38 9.79 10.79
C ILE A 117 4.93 9.18 12.11
N GLU A 118 5.87 8.70 12.91
CA GLU A 118 5.61 8.12 14.21
C GLU A 118 4.98 9.13 15.19
N LEU A 119 5.47 10.37 15.23
CA LEU A 119 4.87 11.45 16.04
C LEU A 119 3.43 11.77 15.62
N ILE A 120 3.13 11.80 14.31
CA ILE A 120 1.77 12.03 13.81
C ILE A 120 0.86 10.85 14.15
N LEU A 121 1.34 9.60 14.05
CA LEU A 121 0.59 8.42 14.45
C LEU A 121 0.25 8.46 15.95
N ARG A 122 1.22 8.80 16.81
CA ARG A 122 0.97 8.99 18.24
C ARG A 122 -0.07 10.06 18.52
N ALA A 123 -0.06 11.17 17.77
CA ALA A 123 -1.09 12.19 17.88
C ALA A 123 -2.48 11.63 17.52
N THR A 124 -2.59 10.85 16.44
CA THR A 124 -3.87 10.22 16.05
C THR A 124 -4.38 9.22 17.10
N GLU A 125 -3.48 8.46 17.72
CA GLU A 125 -3.80 7.56 18.83
C GLU A 125 -4.28 8.35 20.06
N TRP A 126 -3.59 9.44 20.41
CA TRP A 126 -3.94 10.26 21.57
C TRP A 126 -5.34 10.87 21.47
N HIS A 127 -5.72 11.34 20.28
CA HIS A 127 -7.05 11.92 20.02
C HIS A 127 -8.10 10.87 19.65
N ASN A 128 -7.75 9.58 19.56
CA ASN A 128 -8.63 8.49 19.12
C ASN A 128 -9.29 8.77 17.75
N ILE A 129 -8.51 9.31 16.81
CA ILE A 129 -8.96 9.66 15.45
C ILE A 129 -8.40 8.65 14.45
N GLY A 130 -9.29 7.86 13.84
CA GLY A 130 -8.90 6.85 12.85
C GLY A 130 -8.75 7.36 11.41
N ILE A 131 -9.20 8.59 11.12
CA ILE A 131 -9.12 9.15 9.77
C ILE A 131 -7.90 10.05 9.70
N VAL A 132 -6.91 9.65 8.90
CA VAL A 132 -5.73 10.47 8.65
C VAL A 132 -5.81 11.17 7.31
N ASN A 133 -5.30 12.41 7.27
CA ASN A 133 -5.22 13.26 6.10
C ASN A 133 -4.67 12.51 4.86
N THR A 134 -5.19 12.83 3.67
CA THR A 134 -4.80 12.17 2.41
C THR A 134 -3.29 12.22 2.15
N SER A 135 -2.64 13.36 2.38
CA SER A 135 -1.20 13.52 2.17
C SER A 135 -0.39 12.66 3.13
N PHE A 136 -0.85 12.49 4.37
CA PHE A 136 -0.22 11.59 5.32
C PHE A 136 -0.35 10.11 4.92
N ASN A 137 -1.53 9.71 4.44
CA ASN A 137 -1.72 8.35 3.90
C ASN A 137 -0.80 8.08 2.70
N ILE A 138 -0.60 9.08 1.83
CA ILE A 138 0.33 8.97 0.70
C ILE A 138 1.78 8.85 1.22
N LEU A 139 2.16 9.64 2.22
CA LEU A 139 3.48 9.59 2.84
C LEU A 139 3.78 8.22 3.45
N ILE A 140 2.88 7.68 4.28
CA ILE A 140 3.01 6.33 4.87
C ILE A 140 3.16 5.28 3.76
N ARG A 141 2.27 5.31 2.76
CA ARG A 141 2.31 4.36 1.64
C ARG A 141 3.66 4.42 0.93
N GLU A 142 4.15 5.61 0.66
CA GLU A 142 5.43 5.82 -0.02
C GLU A 142 6.61 5.29 0.79
N ARG A 143 6.58 5.42 2.13
CA ARG A 143 7.64 4.92 3.02
C ARG A 143 7.64 3.40 3.20
N LEU A 144 6.47 2.77 3.28
CA LEU A 144 6.39 1.32 3.49
C LEU A 144 6.87 0.52 2.28
N SER A 145 6.46 0.90 1.07
CA SER A 145 6.87 0.24 -0.19
C SER A 145 6.33 0.94 -1.45
N GLY A 146 5.34 1.81 -1.30
CA GLY A 146 4.71 2.55 -2.39
C GLY A 146 4.20 1.65 -3.51
N LYS A 147 4.61 1.98 -4.74
CA LYS A 147 4.32 1.21 -5.95
C LYS A 147 5.22 -0.02 -6.13
N ASP A 148 6.30 -0.12 -5.37
CA ASP A 148 7.33 -1.14 -5.55
C ASP A 148 7.06 -2.39 -4.69
N SER A 149 5.98 -2.42 -3.90
CA SER A 149 5.56 -3.60 -3.13
C SER A 149 5.40 -4.84 -4.04
N PRO A 150 6.05 -5.98 -3.73
CA PRO A 150 5.93 -7.20 -4.52
C PRO A 150 4.49 -7.72 -4.55
N TYR A 151 3.74 -7.56 -3.46
CA TYR A 151 2.32 -7.92 -3.39
C TYR A 151 1.47 -7.05 -4.30
N ARG A 152 1.72 -5.74 -4.33
CA ARG A 152 1.04 -4.83 -5.26
C ARG A 152 1.35 -5.17 -6.70
N GLN A 153 2.62 -5.41 -7.04
CA GLN A 153 3.01 -5.81 -8.39
C GLN A 153 2.35 -7.13 -8.80
N ALA A 154 2.27 -8.11 -7.90
CA ALA A 154 1.57 -9.37 -8.13
C ALA A 154 0.05 -9.16 -8.33
N ALA A 155 -0.57 -8.32 -7.51
CA ALA A 155 -1.98 -7.97 -7.64
C ALA A 155 -2.26 -7.24 -8.96
N GLU A 156 -1.43 -6.27 -9.35
CA GLU A 156 -1.55 -5.56 -10.63
C GLU A 156 -1.34 -6.51 -11.82
N LYS A 157 -0.39 -7.45 -11.74
CA LYS A 157 -0.22 -8.50 -12.75
C LYS A 157 -1.47 -9.36 -12.87
N LYS A 158 -2.03 -9.81 -11.74
CA LYS A 158 -3.28 -10.61 -11.71
C LYS A 158 -4.45 -9.82 -12.28
N HIS A 159 -4.57 -8.53 -11.92
CA HIS A 159 -5.60 -7.65 -12.45
C HIS A 159 -5.48 -7.48 -13.97
N LYS A 160 -4.28 -7.18 -14.49
CA LYS A 160 -4.02 -7.08 -15.93
C LYS A 160 -4.33 -8.38 -16.67
N LYS A 161 -3.95 -9.53 -16.11
CA LYS A 161 -4.29 -10.86 -16.65
C LYS A 161 -5.81 -11.03 -16.72
N HIS A 162 -6.52 -10.72 -15.63
CA HIS A 162 -7.97 -10.80 -15.57
C HIS A 162 -8.67 -9.86 -16.58
N THR A 163 -8.22 -8.61 -16.69
CA THR A 163 -8.73 -7.65 -17.67
C THR A 163 -8.55 -8.16 -19.10
N ALA A 164 -7.42 -8.80 -19.42
CA ALA A 164 -7.21 -9.41 -20.73
C ALA A 164 -8.21 -10.53 -21.04
N ILE A 165 -8.58 -11.35 -20.04
CA ILE A 165 -9.62 -12.39 -20.17
C ILE A 165 -11.00 -11.76 -20.40
N VAL A 166 -11.36 -10.72 -19.66
CA VAL A 166 -12.65 -10.00 -19.84
C VAL A 166 -12.73 -9.36 -21.23
N ILE A 167 -11.65 -8.75 -21.71
CA ILE A 167 -11.60 -8.20 -23.08
C ILE A 167 -11.75 -9.31 -24.12
N ALA A 168 -11.07 -10.45 -23.92
CA ALA A 168 -11.16 -11.58 -24.83
C ALA A 168 -12.58 -12.14 -24.93
N GLU A 169 -13.27 -12.25 -23.80
CA GLU A 169 -14.68 -12.60 -23.73
C GLU A 169 -15.55 -11.60 -24.49
N GLN A 170 -15.38 -10.30 -24.24
CA GLN A 170 -16.12 -9.27 -24.96
C GLN A 170 -15.91 -9.37 -26.48
N LEU A 171 -14.69 -9.67 -26.93
CA LEU A 171 -14.43 -9.91 -28.36
C LEU A 171 -15.23 -11.09 -28.89
N ILE A 172 -15.34 -12.20 -28.14
CA ILE A 172 -16.18 -13.36 -28.49
C ILE A 172 -17.65 -12.96 -28.56
N ASP A 173 -18.15 -12.18 -27.59
CA ASP A 173 -19.53 -11.69 -27.58
C ASP A 173 -19.84 -10.84 -28.83
N TYR A 174 -18.83 -10.13 -29.36
CA TYR A 174 -18.91 -9.40 -30.63
C TYR A 174 -18.63 -10.26 -31.88
N GLY A 175 -18.53 -11.58 -31.74
CA GLY A 175 -18.26 -12.51 -32.84
C GLY A 175 -16.83 -12.44 -33.40
N LYS A 176 -15.88 -11.89 -32.64
CA LYS A 176 -14.46 -11.79 -33.02
C LYS A 176 -13.63 -12.84 -32.29
N LYS A 177 -12.62 -13.38 -32.98
CA LYS A 177 -11.67 -14.32 -32.37
C LYS A 177 -10.68 -13.53 -31.51
N PRO A 178 -10.59 -13.75 -30.19
CA PRO A 178 -9.67 -13.00 -29.36
C PRO A 178 -8.23 -13.37 -29.70
N THR A 179 -7.44 -12.36 -30.09
CA THR A 179 -6.00 -12.51 -30.32
C THR A 179 -5.23 -11.59 -29.37
N PHE A 180 -4.00 -11.98 -29.00
CA PHE A 180 -3.13 -11.12 -28.19
C PHE A 180 -2.91 -9.74 -28.83
N ARG A 181 -2.96 -9.64 -30.16
CA ARG A 181 -2.84 -8.37 -30.88
C ARG A 181 -4.05 -7.45 -30.68
N GLU A 182 -5.27 -8.00 -30.72
CA GLU A 182 -6.47 -7.21 -30.48
C GLU A 182 -6.61 -6.80 -29.01
N ILE A 183 -6.35 -7.74 -28.10
CA ILE A 183 -6.40 -7.49 -26.65
C ILE A 183 -5.39 -6.40 -26.27
N SER A 184 -4.14 -6.53 -26.73
CA SER A 184 -3.09 -5.54 -26.45
C SER A 184 -3.40 -4.15 -27.00
N LYS A 185 -4.04 -4.06 -28.18
CA LYS A 185 -4.51 -2.79 -28.75
C LYS A 185 -5.54 -2.10 -27.84
N ILE A 186 -6.49 -2.85 -27.31
CA ILE A 186 -7.51 -2.33 -26.38
C ILE A 186 -6.87 -1.89 -25.06
N MET A 187 -5.90 -2.66 -24.57
CA MET A 187 -5.20 -2.38 -23.31
C MET A 187 -4.10 -1.31 -23.42
N GLY A 188 -3.77 -0.83 -24.63
CA GLY A 188 -2.69 0.14 -24.84
C GLY A 188 -1.29 -0.40 -24.50
N VAL A 189 -1.06 -1.71 -24.65
CA VAL A 189 0.24 -2.36 -24.38
C VAL A 189 0.76 -3.12 -25.61
N GLN A 190 1.99 -3.62 -25.56
CA GLN A 190 2.53 -4.45 -26.63
C GLN A 190 1.98 -5.89 -26.57
N PRO A 191 1.75 -6.57 -27.73
CA PRO A 191 1.26 -7.95 -27.75
C PRO A 191 2.12 -8.92 -26.93
N SER A 192 3.45 -8.78 -26.99
CA SER A 192 4.40 -9.59 -26.22
C SER A 192 4.24 -9.44 -24.71
N THR A 193 3.74 -8.29 -24.25
CA THR A 193 3.46 -8.04 -22.83
C THR A 193 2.27 -8.87 -22.36
N VAL A 194 1.20 -8.94 -23.18
CA VAL A 194 0.03 -9.76 -22.89
C VAL A 194 0.40 -11.24 -22.95
N MET A 195 1.16 -11.68 -23.96
CA MET A 195 1.65 -13.07 -24.06
C MET A 195 2.41 -13.49 -22.80
N ARG A 196 3.28 -12.62 -22.26
CA ARG A 196 4.05 -12.90 -21.04
C ARG A 196 3.19 -13.08 -19.79
N TRP A 197 1.95 -12.58 -19.77
CA TRP A 197 1.04 -12.82 -18.64
C TRP A 197 0.43 -14.23 -18.65
N PHE A 198 0.46 -14.92 -19.79
CA PHE A 198 -0.11 -16.25 -20.00
C PHE A 198 0.96 -17.21 -20.53
N PRO A 199 1.90 -17.69 -19.69
CA PRO A 199 2.84 -18.74 -20.08
C PRO A 199 2.11 -20.03 -20.45
N ASP A 200 2.78 -20.93 -21.17
CA ASP A 200 2.35 -22.32 -21.39
C ASP A 200 0.92 -22.50 -21.93
N ASN A 201 0.46 -21.56 -22.76
CA ASN A 201 -0.91 -21.54 -23.32
C ASN A 201 -2.03 -21.45 -22.27
N GLU A 202 -1.73 -20.94 -21.06
CA GLU A 202 -2.72 -20.74 -19.99
C GLU A 202 -3.92 -19.87 -20.40
N PHE A 203 -3.76 -19.02 -21.43
CA PHE A 203 -4.78 -18.08 -21.88
C PHE A 203 -6.11 -18.77 -22.24
N GLU A 204 -6.06 -19.84 -23.05
CA GLU A 204 -7.28 -20.52 -23.48
C GLU A 204 -7.96 -21.24 -22.31
N THR A 205 -7.18 -21.85 -21.43
CA THR A 205 -7.67 -22.52 -20.23
C THR A 205 -8.38 -21.53 -19.31
N GLU A 206 -7.75 -20.40 -19.00
CA GLU A 206 -8.35 -19.38 -18.12
C GLU A 206 -9.59 -18.73 -18.74
N LEU A 207 -9.58 -18.48 -20.06
CA LEU A 207 -10.74 -17.94 -20.76
C LEU A 207 -11.93 -18.91 -20.70
N LYS A 208 -11.69 -20.21 -20.95
CA LYS A 208 -12.73 -21.25 -20.84
C LYS A 208 -13.27 -21.35 -19.41
N THR A 209 -12.39 -21.38 -18.41
CA THR A 209 -12.80 -21.41 -17.00
C THR A 209 -13.65 -20.19 -16.65
N TRP A 210 -13.23 -18.99 -17.04
CA TRP A 210 -13.95 -17.75 -16.80
C TRP A 210 -15.35 -17.77 -17.43
N MET A 211 -15.45 -18.13 -18.72
CA MET A 211 -16.72 -18.21 -19.42
C MET A 211 -17.64 -19.27 -18.82
N ALA A 212 -17.10 -20.42 -18.38
CA ALA A 212 -17.86 -21.45 -17.68
C ALA A 212 -18.43 -20.91 -16.35
N THR A 213 -17.61 -20.26 -15.52
CA THR A 213 -18.06 -19.66 -14.25
C THR A 213 -19.12 -18.58 -14.46
N ARG A 214 -18.93 -17.69 -15.43
CA ARG A 214 -19.92 -16.65 -15.74
C ARG A 214 -21.22 -17.25 -16.23
N SER A 215 -21.16 -18.25 -17.11
CA SER A 215 -22.37 -18.85 -17.69
C SER A 215 -23.18 -19.68 -16.68
N ILE A 216 -22.54 -20.19 -15.61
CA ILE A 216 -23.25 -20.73 -14.43
C ILE A 216 -23.96 -19.60 -13.68
N ARG A 217 -23.29 -18.46 -13.48
CA ARG A 217 -23.87 -17.29 -12.78
C ARG A 217 -25.03 -16.66 -13.54
N ASP A 218 -24.93 -16.59 -14.86
CA ASP A 218 -25.87 -15.90 -15.73
C ASP A 218 -26.91 -16.87 -16.34
N GLY A 219 -26.83 -18.19 -16.06
CA GLY A 219 -27.76 -19.22 -16.54
C GLY A 219 -27.65 -19.59 -18.02
N THR A 220 -26.55 -19.21 -18.70
CA THR A 220 -26.36 -19.26 -20.16
C THR A 220 -25.39 -20.36 -20.66
N TRP A 221 -25.01 -21.31 -19.80
CA TRP A 221 -23.94 -22.30 -19.99
C TRP A 221 -23.90 -23.03 -21.34
N LYS A 222 -25.04 -23.43 -21.91
CA LYS A 222 -25.07 -24.20 -23.18
C LYS A 222 -24.60 -23.41 -24.40
N ARG A 223 -24.98 -22.12 -24.50
CA ARG A 223 -24.73 -21.30 -25.69
C ARG A 223 -23.26 -20.94 -25.86
N ASN A 224 -22.55 -20.71 -24.75
CA ASN A 224 -21.14 -20.31 -24.78
C ASN A 224 -20.21 -21.49 -25.11
N MET A 225 -20.56 -22.70 -24.65
CA MET A 225 -19.81 -23.91 -24.97
C MET A 225 -19.89 -24.28 -26.45
N GLU A 226 -21.02 -24.03 -27.11
CA GLU A 226 -21.21 -24.25 -28.55
C GLU A 226 -20.31 -23.32 -29.38
N ILE A 227 -20.23 -22.03 -29.05
CA ILE A 227 -19.38 -21.05 -29.75
C ILE A 227 -17.89 -21.40 -29.65
N ILE A 228 -17.44 -21.83 -28.46
CA ILE A 228 -16.05 -22.25 -28.25
C ILE A 228 -15.73 -23.49 -29.09
N ALA A 229 -16.59 -24.50 -29.07
CA ALA A 229 -16.42 -25.72 -29.85
C ALA A 229 -16.42 -25.46 -31.38
N GLU A 230 -17.23 -24.50 -31.85
CA GLU A 230 -17.26 -24.09 -33.26
C GLU A 230 -15.94 -23.42 -33.69
N SER A 231 -15.34 -22.63 -32.80
CA SER A 231 -14.08 -21.94 -33.06
C SER A 231 -12.89 -22.90 -33.16
N GLU A 232 -12.90 -24.00 -32.39
CA GLU A 232 -11.85 -25.04 -32.39
C GLU A 232 -11.91 -25.93 -33.64
N LYS A 233 -13.12 -26.21 -34.16
CA LYS A 233 -13.32 -26.95 -35.42
C LYS A 233 -12.73 -26.22 -36.62
N ARG A 234 -12.71 -24.88 -36.62
CA ARG A 234 -12.15 -24.07 -37.71
C ARG A 234 -10.62 -23.97 -37.69
N THR A 235 -9.96 -24.38 -36.61
CA THR A 235 -8.49 -24.29 -36.45
C THR A 235 -7.75 -25.60 -36.67
N LYS A 236 -8.43 -26.75 -36.81
CA LYS A 236 -7.76 -27.98 -37.24
C LYS A 236 -7.73 -28.02 -38.78
N PRO A 237 -6.55 -28.06 -39.42
CA PRO A 237 -6.46 -28.30 -40.86
C PRO A 237 -7.02 -29.69 -41.13
N SER A 238 -7.93 -29.80 -42.10
CA SER A 238 -8.37 -31.07 -42.66
C SER A 238 -7.15 -31.80 -43.23
N THR A 239 -6.70 -32.85 -42.54
CA THR A 239 -5.82 -33.89 -43.08
C THR A 239 -6.49 -34.65 -44.21
#